data_AF-A0A7S0ZEU5-F1
#
_entry.id   AF-A0A7S0ZEU5-F1
#
_cell.length_a   1.000
_cell.length_b   1.000
_cell.length_c   1.000
_cell.angle_alpha   90.00
_cell.angle_beta   90.00
_cell.angle_gamma   90.00
#
_symmetry.space_group_name_H-M   'P 1'
#
loop_
_entity.id
_entity.type
_entity.pdbx_description
1 polymer ?
#
loop_
_entity_poly.entity_id
_entity_poly.type
_entity_poly.pdbx_seq_one_letter_code
_entity_poly.pdbx_strand_id
1 'polypeptide(L)'
;RRGKLWALQFEVQIAKLDALSIDEQIALLQNADVVVAANNVQLASVLFMRRFSTLIEVYPFGCLSNSYRMIASTMRIRHFSVISAPEPDAFIPCIRESNPIDSAAAATVISAYQEALTIYEAHGTPVNLKLDEHYMYHANQVATCAHRQKLRFDKQKVADAIIADAIRQCRIEL
;
A
#
# COMPACT_ATOMS: atom_id res chain seq x y z
N ARG A 1 11.98 -30.06 -12.16
CA ARG A 1 10.59 -30.24 -12.62
C ARG A 1 10.10 -28.83 -12.97
N ARG A 2 9.26 -28.66 -14.00
CA ARG A 2 8.71 -27.35 -14.41
C ARG A 2 7.20 -27.49 -14.45
N GLY A 3 6.55 -27.14 -13.35
CA GLY A 3 5.12 -26.97 -13.23
C GLY A 3 4.66 -26.00 -14.28
N LYS A 4 3.68 -26.45 -15.03
CA LYS A 4 3.20 -25.77 -16.21
C LYS A 4 2.22 -24.67 -15.78
N LEU A 5 2.70 -23.42 -15.78
CA LEU A 5 1.94 -22.19 -15.45
C LEU A 5 0.61 -22.02 -16.21
N TRP A 6 0.38 -22.75 -17.31
CA TRP A 6 -0.86 -22.69 -18.11
C TRP A 6 -2.12 -23.19 -17.40
N ALA A 7 -2.01 -23.75 -16.20
CA ALA A 7 -3.17 -24.20 -15.41
C ALA A 7 -3.80 -23.10 -14.54
N LEU A 8 -3.17 -21.92 -14.40
CA LEU A 8 -3.71 -20.82 -13.62
C LEU A 8 -4.58 -19.92 -14.49
N GLN A 9 -5.85 -19.78 -14.09
CA GLN A 9 -6.77 -18.78 -14.63
C GLN A 9 -7.01 -17.72 -13.56
N PHE A 10 -6.91 -16.45 -13.96
CA PHE A 10 -7.15 -15.31 -13.09
C PHE A 10 -8.42 -14.60 -13.54
N GLU A 11 -9.37 -14.47 -12.62
CA GLU A 11 -10.46 -13.52 -12.75
C GLU A 11 -10.05 -12.23 -12.05
N VAL A 12 -10.06 -11.12 -12.78
CA VAL A 12 -9.61 -9.82 -12.27
C VAL A 12 -10.78 -8.85 -12.27
N GLN A 13 -11.12 -8.36 -11.09
CA GLN A 13 -12.15 -7.34 -10.90
C GLN A 13 -11.52 -6.07 -10.32
N ILE A 14 -11.83 -4.92 -10.94
CA ILE A 14 -11.49 -3.60 -10.41
C ILE A 14 -12.75 -3.05 -9.77
N ALA A 15 -12.66 -2.69 -8.49
CA ALA A 15 -13.80 -2.16 -7.72
C ALA A 15 -13.42 -0.88 -6.99
N LYS A 16 -14.40 0.02 -6.87
CA LYS A 16 -14.34 1.19 -6.00
C LYS A 16 -15.23 0.91 -4.79
N LEU A 17 -14.61 0.63 -3.63
CA LEU A 17 -15.36 0.18 -2.45
C LEU A 17 -16.38 1.22 -1.96
N ASP A 18 -16.10 2.50 -2.14
CA ASP A 18 -16.99 3.62 -1.81
C ASP A 18 -18.24 3.70 -2.70
N ALA A 19 -18.26 2.99 -3.83
CA ALA A 19 -19.42 2.88 -4.71
C ALA A 19 -20.28 1.63 -4.45
N LEU A 20 -19.88 0.77 -3.50
CA LEU A 20 -20.55 -0.48 -3.18
C LEU A 20 -21.24 -0.39 -1.81
N SER A 21 -22.42 -0.99 -1.71
CA SER A 21 -23.05 -1.26 -0.42
C SER A 21 -22.18 -2.20 0.43
N ILE A 22 -22.43 -2.24 1.75
CA ILE A 22 -21.69 -3.12 2.66
C ILE A 22 -21.82 -4.58 2.24
N ASP A 23 -23.01 -5.03 1.85
CA ASP A 23 -23.24 -6.43 1.42
C ASP A 23 -22.47 -6.76 0.14
N GLU A 24 -22.40 -5.82 -0.81
CA GLU A 24 -21.59 -5.97 -2.03
C GLU A 24 -20.08 -5.99 -1.73
N GLN A 25 -19.61 -5.16 -0.80
CA GLN A 25 -18.21 -5.18 -0.35
C GLN A 25 -17.85 -6.51 0.32
N ILE A 26 -18.74 -7.03 1.18
CA ILE A 26 -18.56 -8.34 1.83
C ILE A 26 -18.50 -9.44 0.77
N ALA A 27 -19.46 -9.48 -0.15
CA ALA A 27 -19.51 -10.50 -1.20
C ALA A 27 -18.26 -10.46 -2.09
N LEU A 28 -17.83 -9.25 -2.49
CA LEU A 28 -16.62 -9.06 -3.29
C LEU A 28 -15.38 -9.61 -2.56
N LEU A 29 -15.15 -9.19 -1.32
CA LEU A 29 -13.94 -9.54 -0.57
C LEU A 29 -13.94 -10.98 -0.06
N GLN A 30 -15.13 -11.57 0.17
CA GLN A 30 -15.27 -13.00 0.45
C GLN A 30 -14.98 -13.85 -0.78
N ASN A 31 -15.19 -13.35 -2.00
CA ASN A 31 -14.87 -14.10 -3.21
C ASN A 31 -13.40 -13.93 -3.65
N ALA A 32 -12.72 -12.87 -3.23
CA ALA A 32 -11.33 -12.61 -3.59
C ALA A 32 -10.32 -13.56 -2.90
N ASP A 33 -9.41 -14.17 -3.68
CA ASP A 33 -8.25 -14.90 -3.16
C ASP A 33 -7.06 -13.97 -2.89
N VAL A 34 -6.92 -12.92 -3.70
CA VAL A 34 -5.90 -11.87 -3.58
C VAL A 34 -6.56 -10.51 -3.78
N VAL A 35 -6.28 -9.56 -2.89
CA VAL A 35 -6.72 -8.17 -2.98
C VAL A 35 -5.49 -7.28 -3.10
N VAL A 36 -5.46 -6.43 -4.12
CA VAL A 36 -4.45 -5.36 -4.26
C VAL A 36 -5.14 -4.05 -3.96
N ALA A 37 -4.71 -3.33 -2.94
CA ALA A 37 -5.38 -2.12 -2.49
C ALA A 37 -4.41 -1.04 -2.04
N ALA A 38 -4.79 0.22 -2.25
CA ALA A 38 -4.10 1.36 -1.68
C ALA A 38 -4.22 1.37 -0.15
N ASN A 39 -3.18 1.79 0.57
CA ASN A 39 -3.29 2.17 1.98
C ASN A 39 -4.19 3.41 2.08
N ASN A 40 -5.44 3.21 2.47
CA ASN A 40 -6.44 4.25 2.71
C ASN A 40 -7.47 3.73 3.73
N VAL A 41 -8.44 4.57 4.10
CA VAL A 41 -9.46 4.22 5.10
C VAL A 41 -10.38 3.07 4.66
N GLN A 42 -10.62 2.92 3.36
CA GLN A 42 -11.45 1.85 2.81
C GLN A 42 -10.81 0.47 2.96
N LEU A 43 -9.50 0.40 3.18
CA LEU A 43 -8.81 -0.87 3.44
C LEU A 43 -9.22 -1.53 4.76
N ALA A 44 -9.94 -0.84 5.64
CA ALA A 44 -10.59 -1.44 6.80
C ALA A 44 -11.51 -2.63 6.41
N SER A 45 -12.07 -2.63 5.19
CA SER A 45 -12.86 -3.73 4.65
C SER A 45 -12.08 -5.04 4.51
N VAL A 46 -10.74 -5.05 4.68
CA VAL A 46 -9.91 -6.28 4.79
C VAL A 46 -10.46 -7.28 5.81
N LEU A 47 -11.20 -6.82 6.82
CA LEU A 47 -11.86 -7.69 7.80
C LEU A 47 -12.91 -8.64 7.17
N PHE A 48 -13.41 -8.32 5.98
CA PHE A 48 -14.32 -9.16 5.21
C PHE A 48 -13.63 -10.16 4.30
N MET A 49 -12.30 -10.18 4.21
CA MET A 49 -11.59 -11.18 3.37
C MET A 49 -11.61 -12.56 4.02
N ARG A 50 -11.60 -13.62 3.19
CA ARG A 50 -11.49 -15.00 3.68
C ARG A 50 -10.15 -15.24 4.36
N ARG A 51 -10.14 -16.14 5.35
CA ARG A 51 -8.92 -16.66 5.96
C ARG A 51 -8.00 -17.24 4.88
N PHE A 52 -6.70 -17.00 5.00
CA PHE A 52 -5.66 -17.48 4.07
C PHE A 52 -5.76 -16.92 2.64
N SER A 53 -6.54 -15.87 2.42
CA SER A 53 -6.36 -14.98 1.27
C SER A 53 -5.10 -14.12 1.45
N THR A 54 -4.82 -13.27 0.46
CA THR A 54 -3.67 -12.39 0.44
C THR A 54 -4.07 -10.95 0.19
N LEU A 55 -3.62 -10.04 1.04
CA LEU A 55 -3.67 -8.60 0.83
C LEU A 55 -2.28 -8.12 0.38
N ILE A 56 -2.23 -7.51 -0.79
CA ILE A 56 -1.10 -6.72 -1.26
C ILE A 56 -1.46 -5.24 -1.06
N GLU A 57 -0.87 -4.64 -0.05
CA GLU A 57 -1.13 -3.26 0.34
C GLU A 57 -0.10 -2.33 -0.28
N VAL A 58 -0.57 -1.35 -1.06
CA VAL A 58 0.24 -0.37 -1.75
C VAL A 58 0.24 0.94 -0.96
N TYR A 59 1.39 1.25 -0.37
CA TYR A 59 1.60 2.46 0.42
C TYR A 59 2.10 3.60 -0.44
N PRO A 60 1.64 4.86 -0.21
CA PRO A 60 2.35 6.03 -0.69
C PRO A 60 3.80 6.05 -0.15
N PHE A 61 4.72 6.66 -0.89
CA PHE A 61 6.10 6.80 -0.44
C PHE A 61 6.17 7.52 0.91
N GLY A 62 6.96 6.95 1.82
CA GLY A 62 7.10 7.47 3.18
C GLY A 62 5.93 7.17 4.12
N CYS A 63 4.93 6.38 3.71
CA CYS A 63 3.90 5.87 4.62
C CYS A 63 4.18 4.39 4.93
N LEU A 64 4.08 3.99 6.18
CA LEU A 64 4.20 2.58 6.57
C LEU A 64 3.47 2.27 7.88
N SER A 65 2.19 2.62 7.96
CA SER A 65 1.35 2.23 9.09
C SER A 65 1.15 0.72 9.16
N ASN A 66 1.22 0.20 10.38
CA ASN A 66 1.02 -1.23 10.67
C ASN A 66 -0.46 -1.61 10.90
N SER A 67 -1.39 -0.66 10.82
CA SER A 67 -2.78 -0.85 11.25
C SER A 67 -3.47 -2.01 10.51
N TYR A 68 -3.42 -2.03 9.18
CA TYR A 68 -4.06 -3.09 8.40
C TYR A 68 -3.28 -4.39 8.41
N ARG A 69 -1.95 -4.33 8.54
CA ARG A 69 -1.12 -5.52 8.77
C ARG A 69 -1.53 -6.27 10.04
N MET A 70 -1.84 -5.55 11.11
CA MET A 70 -2.33 -6.15 12.37
C MET A 70 -3.69 -6.83 12.16
N ILE A 71 -4.64 -6.17 11.47
CA ILE A 71 -5.95 -6.76 11.17
C ILE A 71 -5.77 -8.02 10.30
N ALA A 72 -4.97 -7.94 9.24
CA ALA A 72 -4.68 -9.07 8.37
C ALA A 72 -4.10 -10.25 9.16
N SER A 73 -3.15 -9.99 10.07
CA SER A 73 -2.57 -11.02 10.95
C SER A 73 -3.62 -11.70 11.83
N THR A 74 -4.48 -10.92 12.49
CA THR A 74 -5.57 -11.45 13.33
C THR A 74 -6.54 -12.32 12.53
N MET A 75 -6.88 -11.90 11.31
CA MET A 75 -7.77 -12.64 10.40
C MET A 75 -7.06 -13.80 9.67
N ARG A 76 -5.76 -13.99 9.91
CA ARG A 76 -4.88 -14.96 9.23
C ARG A 76 -4.92 -14.80 7.69
N ILE A 77 -4.95 -13.55 7.26
CA ILE A 77 -4.74 -13.09 5.89
C ILE A 77 -3.24 -12.84 5.72
N ARG A 78 -2.67 -13.22 4.58
CA ARG A 78 -1.28 -12.89 4.27
C ARG A 78 -1.19 -11.44 3.86
N HIS A 79 -0.16 -10.75 4.31
CA HIS A 79 0.03 -9.34 4.05
C HIS A 79 1.36 -9.12 3.36
N PHE A 80 1.34 -8.44 2.22
CA PHE A 80 2.52 -7.99 1.49
C PHE A 80 2.45 -6.48 1.32
N SER A 81 3.49 -5.79 1.78
CA SER A 81 3.63 -4.35 1.60
C SER A 81 4.37 -4.04 0.30
N VAL A 82 3.83 -3.09 -0.45
CA VAL A 82 4.47 -2.49 -1.63
C VAL A 82 4.53 -0.99 -1.40
N ILE A 83 5.72 -0.40 -1.44
CA ILE A 83 5.90 1.05 -1.31
C ILE A 83 5.94 1.64 -2.72
N SER A 84 5.15 2.70 -2.96
CA SER A 84 5.19 3.41 -4.23
C SER A 84 6.50 4.18 -4.40
N ALA A 85 6.86 4.47 -5.65
CA ALA A 85 7.90 5.41 -5.97
C ALA A 85 7.57 6.81 -5.38
N PRO A 86 8.59 7.58 -5.00
CA PRO A 86 8.41 8.94 -4.49
C PRO A 86 7.89 9.89 -5.57
N GLU A 87 7.06 10.87 -5.15
CA GLU A 87 6.63 11.99 -6.00
C GLU A 87 6.92 13.33 -5.30
N PRO A 88 8.21 13.76 -5.24
CA PRO A 88 8.60 15.02 -4.60
C PRO A 88 7.84 16.23 -5.14
N ASP A 89 7.56 16.25 -6.46
CA ASP A 89 6.85 17.34 -7.14
C ASP A 89 5.36 17.45 -6.74
N ALA A 90 4.80 16.41 -6.12
CA ALA A 90 3.44 16.46 -5.56
C ALA A 90 3.49 16.70 -4.05
N PHE A 91 4.38 16.00 -3.34
CA PHE A 91 4.43 16.04 -1.88
C PHE A 91 4.98 17.36 -1.32
N ILE A 92 6.13 17.83 -1.82
CA ILE A 92 6.82 19.01 -1.27
C ILE A 92 5.97 20.28 -1.45
N PRO A 93 5.38 20.57 -2.63
CA PRO A 93 4.48 21.71 -2.78
C PRO A 93 3.27 21.63 -1.84
N CYS A 94 2.66 20.46 -1.68
CA CYS A 94 1.52 20.28 -0.76
C CYS A 94 1.88 20.64 0.68
N ILE A 95 3.06 20.22 1.16
CA ILE A 95 3.52 20.57 2.50
C ILE A 95 3.74 22.08 2.63
N ARG A 96 4.37 22.72 1.63
CA ARG A 96 4.60 24.17 1.63
C ARG A 96 3.30 24.97 1.59
N GLU A 97 2.31 24.54 0.82
CA GLU A 97 1.00 25.20 0.74
C GLU A 97 0.17 25.04 2.01
N SER A 98 0.35 23.93 2.72
CA SER A 98 -0.43 23.61 3.93
C SER A 98 0.14 24.22 5.22
N ASN A 99 1.31 24.85 5.16
CA ASN A 99 2.05 25.34 6.33
C ASN A 99 2.54 26.79 6.13
N PRO A 100 2.76 27.56 7.21
CA PRO A 100 3.42 28.87 7.12
C PRO A 100 4.79 28.80 6.43
N ILE A 101 5.17 29.86 5.72
CA ILE A 101 6.39 29.93 4.89
C ILE A 101 7.67 29.68 5.73
N ASP A 102 7.69 30.12 6.98
CA ASP A 102 8.79 30.00 7.94
C ASP A 102 8.63 28.83 8.93
N SER A 103 7.70 27.90 8.65
CA SER A 103 7.42 26.78 9.53
C SER A 103 8.62 25.83 9.65
N ALA A 104 9.29 25.83 10.79
CA ALA A 104 10.33 24.85 11.13
C ALA A 104 9.84 23.38 11.00
N ALA A 105 8.59 23.09 11.37
CA ALA A 105 8.04 21.75 11.27
C ALA A 105 7.93 21.27 9.81
N ALA A 106 7.39 22.09 8.91
CA ALA A 106 7.40 21.83 7.47
C ALA A 106 8.82 21.64 6.92
N ALA A 107 9.80 22.43 7.36
CA ALA A 107 11.20 22.26 6.97
C ALA A 107 11.76 20.89 7.41
N THR A 108 11.46 20.45 8.63
CA THR A 108 11.85 19.12 9.13
C THR A 108 11.24 18.00 8.28
N VAL A 109 9.94 18.07 7.96
CA VAL A 109 9.26 17.06 7.13
C VAL A 109 9.85 17.00 5.72
N ILE A 110 10.10 18.17 5.10
CA ILE A 110 10.71 18.24 3.76
C ILE A 110 12.13 17.66 3.78
N SER A 111 12.93 18.01 4.80
CA SER A 111 14.30 17.49 4.93
C SER A 111 14.30 15.96 5.09
N ALA A 112 13.44 15.41 5.95
CA ALA A 112 13.32 13.96 6.13
C ALA A 112 12.85 13.26 4.84
N TYR A 113 11.93 13.87 4.10
CA TYR A 113 11.49 13.36 2.79
C TYR A 113 12.64 13.34 1.77
N GLN A 114 13.43 14.41 1.71
CA GLN A 114 14.58 14.50 0.80
C GLN A 114 15.67 13.49 1.15
N GLU A 115 15.96 13.30 2.43
CA GLU A 115 16.90 12.26 2.88
C GLU A 115 16.42 10.87 2.46
N ALA A 116 15.14 10.56 2.68
CA ALA A 116 14.55 9.29 2.25
C ALA A 116 14.59 9.12 0.72
N LEU A 117 14.40 10.20 -0.04
CA LEU A 117 14.50 10.19 -1.50
C LEU A 117 15.92 9.82 -1.95
N THR A 118 16.95 10.43 -1.36
CA THR A 118 18.36 10.08 -1.66
C THR A 118 18.65 8.62 -1.37
N ILE A 119 18.16 8.08 -0.25
CA ILE A 119 18.31 6.65 0.08
C ILE A 119 17.59 5.78 -0.95
N TYR A 120 16.37 6.15 -1.32
CA TYR A 120 15.59 5.42 -2.33
C TYR A 120 16.28 5.39 -3.70
N GLU A 121 16.85 6.50 -4.14
CA GLU A 121 17.56 6.57 -5.41
C GLU A 121 18.83 5.71 -5.42
N ALA A 122 19.53 5.62 -4.28
CA ALA A 122 20.74 4.83 -4.15
C ALA A 122 20.48 3.31 -3.98
N HIS A 123 19.42 2.93 -3.27
CA HIS A 123 19.23 1.56 -2.78
C HIS A 123 17.83 0.98 -3.02
N GLY A 124 16.87 1.79 -3.45
CA GLY A 124 15.46 1.40 -3.56
C GLY A 124 14.78 1.32 -2.19
N THR A 125 13.82 0.40 -2.06
CA THR A 125 13.05 0.17 -0.83
C THR A 125 13.66 -0.95 0.02
N PRO A 126 13.48 -0.94 1.36
CA PRO A 126 12.67 0.00 2.14
C PRO A 126 13.42 1.29 2.52
N VAL A 127 12.69 2.38 2.69
CA VAL A 127 13.18 3.61 3.33
C VAL A 127 12.55 3.76 4.71
N ASN A 128 13.32 4.22 5.70
CA ASN A 128 12.81 4.46 7.05
C ASN A 128 12.19 5.86 7.16
N LEU A 129 11.05 6.05 6.49
CA LEU A 129 10.27 7.28 6.54
C LEU A 129 8.81 6.93 6.88
N LYS A 130 8.24 7.63 7.87
CA LYS A 130 6.89 7.36 8.40
C LYS A 130 6.09 8.64 8.60
N LEU A 131 5.65 9.21 7.48
CA LEU A 131 4.84 10.43 7.38
C LEU A 131 3.45 10.30 8.02
N ASP A 132 3.02 9.07 8.29
CA ASP A 132 1.76 8.71 8.92
C ASP A 132 1.86 8.43 10.43
N GLU A 133 3.04 8.66 11.04
CA GLU A 133 3.20 8.54 12.49
C GLU A 133 3.04 9.89 13.21
N HIS A 134 2.58 9.82 14.47
CA HIS A 134 2.16 10.99 15.24
C HIS A 134 3.24 12.06 15.45
N TYR A 135 4.50 11.65 15.51
CA TYR A 135 5.62 12.59 15.66
C TYR A 135 5.86 13.44 14.41
N MET A 136 5.30 13.07 13.26
CA MET A 136 5.34 13.89 12.03
C MET A 136 4.21 14.92 11.97
N TYR A 137 3.22 14.88 12.88
CA TYR A 137 2.07 15.80 12.89
C TYR A 137 2.38 17.21 13.42
N HIS A 138 3.66 17.53 13.63
CA HIS A 138 4.07 18.90 13.93
C HIS A 138 3.87 19.84 12.74
N ALA A 139 3.84 19.31 11.51
CA ALA A 139 3.40 20.04 10.34
C ALA A 139 1.94 19.69 10.00
N ASN A 140 1.21 20.67 9.48
CA ASN A 140 -0.16 20.49 9.04
C ASN A 140 -0.20 19.56 7.81
N GLN A 141 -1.24 18.71 7.76
CA GLN A 141 -1.62 17.93 6.57
C GLN A 141 -0.56 16.94 6.05
N VAL A 142 0.41 16.49 6.86
CA VAL A 142 1.47 15.59 6.39
C VAL A 142 0.92 14.29 5.79
N ALA A 143 0.07 13.59 6.53
CA ALA A 143 -0.58 12.36 6.04
C ALA A 143 -1.40 12.64 4.78
N THR A 144 -2.22 13.70 4.77
CA THR A 144 -3.01 14.11 3.61
C THR A 144 -2.13 14.35 2.38
N CYS A 145 -1.02 15.07 2.52
CA CYS A 145 -0.08 15.32 1.43
C CYS A 145 0.61 14.04 0.96
N ALA A 146 0.95 13.13 1.87
CA ALA A 146 1.52 11.84 1.52
C ALA A 146 0.54 10.99 0.71
N HIS A 147 -0.74 10.96 1.08
CA HIS A 147 -1.81 10.26 0.35
C HIS A 147 -2.23 10.91 -0.98
N ARG A 148 -1.78 12.14 -1.28
CA ARG A 148 -1.96 12.77 -2.60
C ARG A 148 -0.98 12.28 -3.67
N GLN A 149 0.09 11.59 -3.27
CA GLN A 149 1.00 10.96 -4.20
C GLN A 149 0.26 9.90 -5.02
N LYS A 150 0.59 9.76 -6.30
CA LYS A 150 0.09 8.67 -7.13
C LYS A 150 0.84 7.41 -6.75
N LEU A 151 0.12 6.30 -6.71
CA LEU A 151 0.69 5.01 -6.38
C LEU A 151 1.38 4.39 -7.60
N ARG A 152 2.61 4.85 -7.88
CA ARG A 152 3.46 4.25 -8.91
C ARG A 152 4.29 3.14 -8.29
N PHE A 153 4.12 1.91 -8.72
CA PHE A 153 4.87 0.76 -8.18
C PHE A 153 5.19 -0.23 -9.29
N ASP A 154 6.13 -1.14 -9.00
CA ASP A 154 6.53 -2.19 -9.92
C ASP A 154 5.40 -3.23 -10.06
N LYS A 155 4.65 -3.11 -11.17
CA LYS A 155 3.53 -3.99 -11.48
C LYS A 155 3.98 -5.43 -11.70
N GLN A 156 5.20 -5.65 -12.18
CA GLN A 156 5.72 -7.01 -12.39
C GLN A 156 5.96 -7.69 -11.06
N LYS A 157 6.57 -7.00 -10.09
CA LYS A 157 6.74 -7.55 -8.73
C LYS A 157 5.41 -7.89 -8.05
N VAL A 158 4.39 -7.05 -8.25
CA VAL A 158 3.03 -7.34 -7.74
C VAL A 158 2.45 -8.57 -8.43
N ALA A 159 2.56 -8.66 -9.76
CA ALA A 159 2.10 -9.84 -10.51
C ALA A 159 2.83 -11.12 -10.07
N ASP A 160 4.14 -11.06 -9.87
CA ASP A 160 4.95 -12.19 -9.41
C ASP A 160 4.50 -12.64 -8.00
N ALA A 161 4.20 -11.70 -7.11
CA ALA A 161 3.66 -11.99 -5.78
C ALA A 161 2.27 -12.66 -5.86
N ILE A 162 1.39 -12.18 -6.75
CA ILE A 162 0.07 -12.79 -7.00
C ILE A 162 0.23 -14.23 -7.51
N ILE A 163 1.12 -14.45 -8.50
CA ILE A 163 1.37 -15.77 -9.08
C ILE A 163 1.95 -16.72 -8.03
N ALA A 164 2.95 -16.28 -7.27
CA ALA A 164 3.54 -17.07 -6.19
C ALA A 164 2.49 -17.48 -5.15
N ASP A 165 1.56 -16.58 -4.85
CA ASP A 165 0.46 -16.87 -3.94
C ASP A 165 -0.54 -17.86 -4.53
N ALA A 166 -0.93 -17.69 -5.79
CA ALA A 166 -1.83 -18.60 -6.50
C ALA A 166 -1.27 -20.03 -6.57
N ILE A 167 0.01 -20.19 -6.91
CA ILE A 167 0.70 -21.49 -6.92
C ILE A 167 0.59 -22.17 -5.55
N ARG A 168 0.79 -21.41 -4.48
CA ARG A 168 0.71 -21.89 -3.10
C ARG A 168 -0.72 -22.25 -2.69
N GLN A 169 -1.72 -21.45 -3.08
CA GLN A 169 -3.13 -21.73 -2.77
C GLN A 169 -3.65 -22.96 -3.52
N CYS A 170 -3.33 -23.07 -4.82
CA CYS A 170 -3.73 -24.17 -5.68
C CYS A 170 -2.88 -25.44 -5.51
N ARG A 171 -1.86 -25.40 -4.64
CA ARG A 171 -0.91 -26.51 -4.40
C ARG A 171 -0.29 -27.05 -5.71
N ILE A 172 0.07 -26.15 -6.62
CA ILE A 172 0.71 -26.52 -7.89
C ILE A 172 2.17 -26.87 -7.61
N GLU A 173 2.58 -28.08 -7.96
CA GLU A 173 3.99 -28.47 -7.90
C GLU A 173 4.75 -27.87 -9.10
N LEU A 174 5.82 -27.13 -8.82
CA LEU A 174 6.76 -26.60 -9.81
C LEU A 174 7.88 -27.60 -10.12
#